data_AF-A0A382K9I2-F1
#
_entry.id   AF-A0A382K9I2-F1
#
_cell.length_a   1.000
_cell.length_b   1.000
_cell.length_c   1.000
_cell.angle_alpha   90.00
_cell.angle_beta   90.00
_cell.angle_gamma   90.00
#
_symmetry.space_group_name_H-M   'P 1'
#
loop_
_entity.id
_entity.type
_entity.pdbx_description
1 polymer ?
#
loop_
_entity_poly.entity_id
_entity_poly.type
_entity_poly.pdbx_seq_one_letter_code
_entity_poly.pdbx_strand_id
1 'polypeptide(L)'
;MKNENVGFRSWYYFRMGWGTYFAFIFAAINTLTVTYFLAIENYPVLSAIFPNFFQYILIISSIGVPLLIIVGYVHYKRTVAFKSEIDIVLESNPYQRRNVVNISLILESILRTNQLLLKLSKNEKLSETEVGEINSKIDEISKFVNSRTFKNTSDMQYLQKNVRDV
;
A
#
# COMPACT_ATOMS: atom_id res chain seq x y z
N MET A 1 -1.63 -11.27 -21.55
CA MET A 1 -0.20 -10.93 -21.32
C MET A 1 0.60 -12.17 -21.63
N LYS A 2 1.42 -12.15 -22.70
CA LYS A 2 2.27 -13.27 -23.11
C LYS A 2 3.12 -13.69 -21.90
N ASN A 3 3.36 -14.98 -21.70
CA ASN A 3 4.10 -15.58 -20.57
C ASN A 3 5.46 -14.92 -20.31
N GLU A 4 5.47 -13.74 -19.69
CA GLU A 4 6.70 -13.04 -19.35
C GLU A 4 7.26 -13.62 -18.06
N ASN A 5 8.36 -14.35 -18.23
CA ASN A 5 9.27 -14.84 -17.22
C ASN A 5 8.64 -15.62 -16.07
N VAL A 6 8.19 -16.84 -16.38
CA VAL A 6 7.78 -17.84 -15.38
C VAL A 6 8.79 -17.94 -14.22
N GLY A 7 10.10 -17.88 -14.51
CA GLY A 7 11.15 -17.87 -13.48
C GLY A 7 11.05 -16.70 -12.48
N PHE A 8 10.93 -15.46 -12.97
CA PHE A 8 10.79 -14.29 -12.10
C PHE A 8 9.49 -14.31 -11.30
N ARG A 9 8.39 -14.79 -11.90
CA ARG A 9 7.10 -14.93 -11.21
C ARG A 9 7.14 -16.01 -10.12
N SER A 10 7.70 -17.18 -10.44
CA SER A 10 7.90 -18.25 -9.47
C SER A 10 8.80 -17.81 -8.32
N TRP A 11 9.89 -17.10 -8.62
CA TRP A 11 10.77 -16.55 -7.59
C TRP A 11 10.06 -15.49 -6.73
N TYR A 12 9.24 -14.63 -7.33
CA TYR A 12 8.41 -13.69 -6.58
C TYR A 12 7.46 -14.43 -5.63
N TYR A 13 6.72 -15.44 -6.11
CA TYR A 13 5.82 -16.23 -5.28
C TYR A 13 6.56 -16.96 -4.15
N PHE A 14 7.73 -17.52 -4.44
CA PHE A 14 8.58 -18.14 -3.43
C PHE A 14 8.99 -17.14 -2.34
N ARG A 15 9.56 -15.98 -2.71
CA ARG A 15 9.97 -14.96 -1.74
C ARG A 15 8.79 -14.43 -0.91
N MET A 16 7.65 -14.21 -1.55
CA MET A 16 6.44 -13.78 -0.86
C MET A 16 5.94 -14.85 0.10
N GLY A 17 5.89 -16.11 -0.32
CA GLY A 17 5.48 -17.23 0.53
C GLY A 17 6.43 -17.42 1.71
N TRP A 18 7.74 -17.45 1.45
CA TRP A 18 8.78 -17.57 2.46
C TRP A 18 8.72 -16.41 3.46
N GLY A 19 8.81 -15.17 2.98
CA GLY A 19 8.86 -13.99 3.84
C GLY A 19 7.58 -13.75 4.64
N THR A 20 6.42 -13.97 4.02
CA THR A 20 5.13 -13.64 4.64
C THR A 20 4.67 -14.71 5.63
N TYR A 21 4.88 -16.00 5.31
CA TYR A 21 4.31 -17.09 6.11
C TYR A 21 5.33 -17.87 6.90
N PHE A 22 6.51 -18.15 6.34
CA PHE A 22 7.47 -19.06 6.97
C PHE A 22 8.52 -18.35 7.81
N ALA A 23 9.01 -17.19 7.39
CA ALA A 23 10.15 -16.53 8.03
C ALA A 23 9.91 -16.23 9.51
N PHE A 24 8.73 -15.70 9.86
CA PHE A 24 8.37 -15.42 11.24
C PHE A 24 8.30 -16.69 12.09
N ILE A 25 7.61 -17.75 11.61
CA ILE A 25 7.46 -19.02 12.33
C ILE A 25 8.83 -19.67 12.53
N PHE A 26 9.65 -19.71 11.48
CA PHE A 26 10.98 -20.29 11.55
C PHE A 26 11.87 -19.53 12.53
N ALA A 27 11.89 -18.20 12.46
CA ALA A 27 12.64 -17.36 13.39
C ALA A 27 12.15 -17.51 14.83
N ALA A 28 10.84 -17.57 15.05
CA ALA A 28 10.25 -17.75 16.37
C ALA A 28 10.62 -19.11 16.98
N ILE A 29 10.47 -20.21 16.23
CA ILE A 29 10.86 -21.55 16.70
C ILE A 29 12.35 -21.58 17.05
N ASN A 30 13.21 -21.07 16.17
CA ASN A 30 14.64 -21.06 16.40
C ASN A 30 15.00 -20.21 17.63
N THR A 31 14.49 -18.98 17.71
CA THR A 31 14.77 -18.06 18.82
C THR A 31 14.29 -18.61 20.15
N LEU A 32 13.06 -19.13 20.21
CA LEU A 32 12.51 -19.74 21.43
C LEU A 32 13.34 -20.94 21.87
N THR A 33 13.68 -21.83 20.94
CA THR A 33 14.46 -23.05 21.22
C THR A 33 15.86 -22.70 21.72
N VAL A 34 16.60 -21.89 20.96
CA VAL A 34 17.99 -21.52 21.28
C VAL A 34 18.05 -20.72 22.59
N THR A 35 17.15 -19.74 22.77
CA THR A 35 17.11 -18.95 24.02
C THR A 35 16.83 -19.84 25.22
N TYR A 36 15.92 -20.80 25.10
CA TYR A 36 15.61 -21.67 26.23
C TYR A 36 16.78 -22.58 26.60
N PHE A 37 17.23 -23.40 25.64
CA PHE A 37 18.23 -24.44 25.92
C PHE A 37 19.64 -23.89 26.12
N LEU A 38 19.99 -22.76 25.50
CA LEU A 38 21.32 -22.18 25.70
C LEU A 38 21.38 -21.18 26.86
N ALA A 39 20.31 -20.40 27.10
CA ALA A 39 20.32 -19.38 28.15
C ALA A 39 19.47 -19.78 29.36
N ILE A 40 18.16 -19.97 29.21
CA ILE A 40 17.25 -20.11 30.36
C ILE A 40 17.58 -21.32 31.22
N GLU A 41 17.82 -22.47 30.61
CA GLU A 41 18.13 -23.71 31.34
C GLU A 41 19.44 -23.59 32.15
N ASN A 42 20.39 -22.79 31.67
CA ASN A 42 21.72 -22.65 32.27
C ASN A 42 21.82 -21.51 33.31
N TYR A 43 20.76 -20.71 33.50
CA TYR A 43 20.76 -19.59 34.45
C TYR A 43 19.71 -19.80 35.55
N PRO A 44 20.11 -20.07 36.81
CA PRO A 44 19.19 -20.44 37.90
C PRO A 44 18.03 -19.46 38.14
N VAL A 45 18.26 -18.17 37.95
CA VAL A 45 17.21 -17.14 38.11
C VAL A 45 16.15 -17.26 37.02
N LEU A 46 16.55 -17.58 35.78
CA LEU A 46 15.63 -17.71 34.66
C LEU A 46 14.88 -19.03 34.69
N SER A 47 15.53 -20.14 35.07
CA SER A 47 14.88 -21.44 35.21
C SER A 47 13.87 -21.49 36.36
N ALA A 48 14.03 -20.64 37.39
CA ALA A 48 13.01 -20.46 38.42
C ALA A 48 11.72 -19.80 37.88
N ILE A 49 11.84 -18.90 36.90
CA ILE A 49 10.71 -18.22 36.26
C ILE A 49 10.11 -19.07 35.13
N PHE A 50 10.96 -19.83 34.43
CA PHE A 50 10.61 -20.67 33.29
C PHE A 50 11.07 -22.13 33.51
N PRO A 51 10.34 -22.92 34.31
CA PRO A 51 10.77 -24.24 34.76
C PRO A 51 10.92 -25.30 33.66
N ASN A 52 10.20 -25.15 32.56
CA ASN A 52 10.31 -26.03 31.39
C ASN A 52 10.04 -25.28 30.09
N PHE A 53 10.48 -25.88 28.98
CA PHE A 53 10.36 -25.29 27.65
C PHE A 53 8.91 -24.98 27.24
N PHE A 54 7.97 -25.86 27.62
CA PHE A 54 6.55 -25.67 27.27
C PHE A 54 5.94 -24.46 27.99
N GLN A 55 6.22 -24.30 29.28
CA GLN A 55 5.77 -23.13 30.05
C GLN A 55 6.39 -21.84 29.54
N TYR A 56 7.67 -21.86 29.18
CA TYR A 56 8.35 -20.73 28.54
C TYR A 56 7.65 -20.30 27.25
N ILE A 57 7.38 -21.25 26.33
CA ILE A 57 6.68 -20.95 25.07
C ILE A 57 5.31 -20.33 25.35
N LEU A 58 4.53 -20.91 26.26
CA LEU A 58 3.20 -20.40 26.58
C LEU A 58 3.24 -18.97 27.11
N ILE A 59 4.13 -18.69 28.07
CA ILE A 59 4.24 -17.36 28.67
C ILE A 59 4.69 -16.34 27.61
N ILE A 60 5.78 -16.61 26.90
CA ILE A 60 6.29 -15.68 25.88
C ILE A 60 5.29 -15.48 24.74
N SER A 61 4.62 -16.52 24.28
CA SER A 61 3.62 -16.39 23.21
C SER A 61 2.40 -15.59 23.68
N SER A 62 1.95 -15.79 24.93
CA SER A 62 0.80 -15.08 25.50
C SER A 62 1.01 -13.57 25.62
N ILE A 63 2.26 -13.12 25.77
CA ILE A 63 2.62 -11.69 25.85
C ILE A 63 3.05 -11.16 24.48
N GLY A 64 3.92 -11.91 23.80
CA GLY A 64 4.53 -11.54 22.53
C GLY A 64 3.51 -11.38 21.40
N VAL A 65 2.54 -12.30 21.28
CA VAL A 65 1.53 -12.22 20.21
C VAL A 65 0.66 -10.97 20.36
N PRO A 66 0.04 -10.67 21.52
CA PRO A 66 -0.69 -9.42 21.70
C PRO A 66 0.17 -8.17 21.48
N LEU A 67 1.41 -8.17 21.98
CA LEU A 67 2.32 -7.03 21.80
C LEU A 67 2.61 -6.76 20.31
N LEU A 68 2.92 -7.80 19.53
CA LEU A 68 3.18 -7.68 18.10
C LEU A 68 1.94 -7.18 17.34
N ILE A 69 0.74 -7.63 17.72
CA ILE A 69 -0.52 -7.12 17.16
C ILE A 69 -0.67 -5.62 17.45
N ILE A 70 -0.40 -5.18 18.69
CA ILE A 70 -0.51 -3.77 19.09
C ILE A 70 0.51 -2.91 18.33
N VAL A 71 1.77 -3.34 18.28
CA VAL A 71 2.84 -2.62 17.56
C VAL A 71 2.49 -2.51 16.08
N GLY A 72 2.05 -3.60 15.45
CA GLY A 72 1.60 -3.60 14.06
C GLY A 72 0.42 -2.65 13.85
N TYR A 73 -0.59 -2.70 14.72
CA TYR A 73 -1.73 -1.78 14.65
C TYR A 73 -1.31 -0.31 14.74
N VAL A 74 -0.43 0.02 15.69
CA VAL A 74 0.07 1.39 15.87
C VAL A 74 0.86 1.85 14.64
N HIS A 75 1.75 1.01 14.11
CA HIS A 75 2.52 1.31 12.90
C HIS A 75 1.60 1.71 11.74
N TYR A 76 0.64 0.84 11.40
CA TYR A 76 -0.24 1.05 10.25
C TYR A 76 -1.23 2.20 10.43
N LYS A 77 -1.72 2.47 11.65
CA LYS A 77 -2.81 3.44 11.86
C LYS A 77 -2.38 4.78 12.44
N ARG A 78 -1.25 4.85 13.12
CA ARG A 78 -0.91 6.01 13.96
C ARG A 78 0.46 6.62 13.66
N THR A 79 1.28 6.00 12.81
CA THR A 79 2.61 6.51 12.50
C THR A 79 2.67 7.16 11.12
N VAL A 80 3.54 8.16 10.99
CA VAL A 80 3.90 8.78 9.70
C VAL A 80 4.71 7.81 8.84
N ALA A 81 5.35 6.81 9.45
CA ALA A 81 6.16 5.81 8.75
C ALA A 81 5.34 5.04 7.69
N PHE A 82 4.12 4.63 8.04
CA PHE A 82 3.24 3.96 7.08
C PHE A 82 2.88 4.87 5.88
N LYS A 83 2.64 6.17 6.10
CA LYS A 83 2.43 7.12 5.00
C LYS A 83 3.62 7.14 4.05
N SER A 84 4.84 7.24 4.58
CA SER A 84 6.06 7.22 3.77
C SER A 84 6.25 5.91 3.01
N GLU A 85 5.89 4.76 3.58
CA GLU A 85 5.90 3.47 2.86
C GLU A 85 4.96 3.50 1.66
N ILE A 86 3.74 4.01 1.84
CA ILE A 86 2.76 4.13 0.75
C ILE A 86 3.25 5.11 -0.32
N ASP A 87 3.85 6.23 0.07
CA ASP A 87 4.43 7.18 -0.87
C ASP A 87 5.52 6.52 -1.72
N ILE A 88 6.42 5.72 -1.12
CA ILE A 88 7.45 4.96 -1.86
C ILE A 88 6.80 3.94 -2.81
N VAL A 89 5.73 3.25 -2.38
CA VAL A 89 5.00 2.31 -3.25
C VAL A 89 4.39 3.05 -4.45
N LEU A 90 3.80 4.22 -4.24
CA LEU A 90 3.24 5.04 -5.32
C LEU A 90 4.33 5.57 -6.26
N GLU A 91 5.49 5.94 -5.73
CA GLU A 91 6.63 6.43 -6.49
C GLU A 91 7.29 5.33 -7.33
N SER A 92 7.44 4.14 -6.77
CA SER A 92 8.08 2.99 -7.41
C SER A 92 7.16 2.18 -8.34
N ASN A 93 5.84 2.24 -8.15
CA ASN A 93 4.88 1.46 -8.94
C ASN A 93 4.17 2.32 -10.01
N PRO A 94 4.57 2.22 -11.30
CA PRO A 94 3.98 3.03 -12.37
C PRO A 94 2.50 2.72 -12.63
N TYR A 95 2.04 1.50 -12.33
CA TYR A 95 0.62 1.13 -12.48
C TYR A 95 -0.23 1.79 -11.39
N GLN A 96 0.23 1.78 -10.14
CA GLN A 96 -0.49 2.45 -9.04
C GLN A 96 -0.56 3.94 -9.27
N ARG A 97 0.57 4.55 -9.65
CA ARG A 97 0.61 5.97 -10.01
C ARG A 97 -0.36 6.31 -11.13
N ARG A 98 -0.36 5.54 -12.23
CA ARG A 98 -1.31 5.72 -13.34
C ARG A 98 -2.77 5.64 -12.86
N ASN A 99 -3.07 4.70 -11.97
CA ASN A 99 -4.42 4.53 -11.42
C ASN A 99 -4.85 5.76 -10.62
N VAL A 100 -4.00 6.29 -9.73
CA VAL A 100 -4.33 7.49 -8.94
C VAL A 100 -4.61 8.67 -9.87
N VAL A 101 -3.75 8.92 -10.86
CA VAL A 101 -3.96 10.00 -11.84
C VAL A 101 -5.29 9.83 -12.60
N ASN A 102 -5.57 8.63 -13.10
CA ASN A 102 -6.81 8.36 -13.82
C ASN A 102 -8.05 8.57 -12.93
N ILE A 103 -8.00 8.13 -11.67
CA ILE A 103 -9.08 8.36 -10.71
C ILE A 103 -9.30 9.85 -10.46
N SER A 104 -8.23 10.63 -10.28
CA SER A 104 -8.33 12.09 -10.11
C SER A 104 -9.02 12.76 -11.31
N LEU A 105 -8.61 12.41 -12.54
CA LEU A 105 -9.21 12.94 -13.77
C LEU A 105 -10.68 12.55 -13.92
N ILE A 106 -11.01 11.29 -13.61
CA ILE A 106 -12.40 10.79 -13.64
C ILE A 106 -13.27 11.52 -12.62
N LEU A 107 -12.78 11.72 -11.38
CA LEU A 107 -13.53 12.39 -10.33
C LEU A 107 -13.85 13.84 -10.73
N GLU A 108 -12.87 14.57 -11.23
CA GLU A 108 -13.07 15.93 -11.73
C GLU A 108 -14.09 15.97 -12.88
N SER A 109 -13.96 15.05 -13.83
CA SER A 109 -14.87 14.94 -14.99
C SER A 109 -16.30 14.63 -14.56
N ILE A 110 -16.49 13.72 -13.61
CA ILE A 110 -17.80 13.35 -13.06
C ILE A 110 -18.44 14.54 -12.34
N LEU A 111 -17.68 15.26 -11.51
CA LEU A 111 -18.21 16.44 -10.81
C LEU A 111 -18.67 17.51 -11.80
N ARG A 112 -17.86 17.81 -12.83
CA ARG A 112 -18.24 18.79 -13.86
C ARG A 112 -19.43 18.33 -14.69
N THR A 113 -19.48 17.06 -15.06
CA THR A 113 -20.61 16.48 -15.79
C THR A 113 -21.90 16.55 -14.98
N ASN A 114 -21.84 16.20 -13.69
CA ASN A 114 -23.00 16.25 -12.80
C ASN A 114 -23.52 17.68 -12.60
N GLN A 115 -22.65 18.69 -12.53
CA GLN A 115 -23.08 20.10 -12.47
C GLN A 115 -23.92 20.49 -13.70
N LEU A 116 -23.51 20.05 -14.89
CA LEU A 116 -24.21 20.35 -16.14
C LEU A 116 -25.52 19.56 -16.25
N LEU A 117 -25.52 18.30 -15.82
CA LEU A 117 -26.73 17.49 -15.74
C LEU A 117 -27.76 18.08 -14.79
N LEU A 118 -27.34 18.61 -13.64
CA LEU A 118 -28.23 19.31 -12.71
C LEU A 118 -28.84 20.57 -13.33
N LYS A 119 -28.06 21.31 -14.13
CA LYS A 119 -28.54 22.48 -14.87
C LYS A 119 -29.60 22.08 -15.91
N LEU A 120 -29.29 21.09 -16.73
CA LEU A 120 -30.23 20.54 -17.70
C LEU A 120 -31.51 20.00 -17.05
N SER A 121 -31.39 19.35 -15.88
CA SER A 121 -32.52 18.85 -15.11
C SER A 121 -33.45 19.96 -14.59
N LYS A 122 -32.96 21.20 -14.49
CA LYS A 122 -33.76 22.39 -14.15
C LYS A 122 -34.32 23.10 -15.39
N ASN A 123 -34.24 22.48 -16.57
CA ASN A 123 -34.57 23.06 -17.87
C ASN A 123 -33.74 24.32 -18.21
N GLU A 124 -32.59 24.51 -17.57
CA GLU A 124 -31.66 25.58 -17.92
C GLU A 124 -30.81 25.17 -19.13
N LYS A 125 -30.62 26.09 -20.08
CA LYS A 125 -29.76 25.85 -21.25
C LYS A 125 -28.29 25.95 -20.87
N LEU A 126 -27.45 25.13 -21.49
CA LEU A 126 -26.00 25.29 -21.41
C LEU A 126 -25.58 26.49 -22.28
N SER A 127 -24.71 27.33 -21.74
CA SER A 127 -24.10 28.44 -22.47
C SER A 127 -23.00 27.93 -23.42
N GLU A 128 -22.74 28.68 -24.50
CA GLU A 128 -21.64 28.37 -25.42
C GLU A 128 -20.28 28.34 -24.71
N THR A 129 -20.11 29.19 -23.69
CA THR A 129 -18.90 29.22 -22.85
C THR A 129 -18.74 27.93 -22.04
N GLU A 130 -19.81 27.43 -21.41
CA GLU A 130 -19.76 26.17 -20.66
C GLU A 130 -19.41 24.99 -21.57
N VAL A 131 -20.02 24.93 -22.76
CA VAL A 131 -19.74 23.89 -23.77
C VAL A 131 -18.29 23.99 -24.25
N GLY A 132 -17.80 25.20 -24.52
CA GLY A 132 -16.41 25.46 -24.92
C GLY A 132 -15.40 25.03 -23.86
N GLU A 133 -15.62 25.36 -22.60
CA GLU A 133 -14.76 24.95 -21.48
C GLU A 133 -14.65 23.43 -21.34
N ILE A 134 -15.78 22.72 -21.47
CA ILE A 134 -15.80 21.25 -21.39
C ILE A 134 -15.01 20.64 -22.54
N ASN A 135 -15.25 21.11 -23.77
CA ASN A 135 -14.53 20.62 -24.94
C ASN A 135 -13.02 20.85 -24.79
N SER A 136 -12.61 22.02 -24.30
CA SER A 136 -11.19 22.30 -24.03
C SER A 136 -10.60 21.35 -22.99
N LYS A 137 -11.34 21.05 -21.91
CA LYS A 137 -10.88 20.10 -20.89
C LYS A 137 -10.79 18.68 -21.43
N ILE A 138 -11.75 18.23 -22.24
CA ILE A 138 -11.74 16.92 -22.89
C ILE A 138 -10.50 16.78 -23.79
N ASP A 139 -10.16 17.83 -24.54
CA ASP A 139 -8.98 17.87 -25.40
C ASP A 139 -7.68 17.83 -24.59
N GLU A 140 -7.60 18.58 -23.49
CA GLU A 140 -6.45 18.57 -22.57
C GLU A 140 -6.24 17.17 -21.99
N ILE A 141 -7.29 16.55 -21.45
CA ILE A 141 -7.25 15.20 -20.88
C ILE A 141 -6.85 14.19 -21.97
N SER A 142 -7.41 14.28 -23.17
CA SER A 142 -7.11 13.37 -24.26
C SER A 142 -5.64 13.48 -24.69
N LYS A 143 -5.13 14.71 -24.87
CA LYS A 143 -3.71 14.94 -25.18
C LYS A 143 -2.81 14.39 -24.09
N PHE A 144 -3.13 14.65 -22.82
CA PHE A 144 -2.39 14.12 -21.69
C PHE A 144 -2.40 12.59 -21.72
N VAL A 145 -3.57 11.94 -21.73
CA VAL A 145 -3.71 10.47 -21.75
C VAL A 145 -2.90 9.84 -22.89
N ASN A 146 -2.96 10.41 -24.10
CA ASN A 146 -2.27 9.89 -25.27
C ASN A 146 -0.75 10.07 -25.23
N SER A 147 -0.25 11.13 -24.60
CA SER A 147 1.19 11.41 -24.52
C SER A 147 1.94 10.57 -23.47
N ARG A 148 1.22 9.96 -22.52
CA ARG A 148 1.85 9.33 -21.35
C ARG A 148 2.30 7.90 -21.62
N THR A 149 3.46 7.53 -21.09
CA THR A 149 3.98 6.16 -21.12
C THR A 149 4.50 5.78 -19.72
N PHE A 150 4.59 4.49 -19.40
CA PHE A 150 5.17 4.08 -18.10
C PHE A 150 6.66 4.43 -17.94
N LYS A 151 7.32 4.87 -19.01
CA LYS A 151 8.72 5.30 -19.00
C LYS A 151 8.89 6.79 -18.71
N ASN A 152 7.86 7.61 -18.94
CA ASN A 152 7.94 9.05 -18.72
C ASN A 152 7.38 9.46 -17.36
N THR A 153 7.71 10.69 -16.95
CA THR A 153 7.40 11.24 -15.63
C THR A 153 6.07 11.98 -15.59
N SER A 154 5.30 11.99 -16.68
CA SER A 154 4.07 12.78 -16.81
C SER A 154 3.03 12.48 -15.73
N ASP A 155 2.85 11.21 -15.37
CA ASP A 155 1.95 10.85 -14.26
C ASP A 155 2.49 11.34 -12.91
N MET A 156 3.81 11.34 -12.71
CA MET A 156 4.43 11.80 -11.47
C MET A 156 4.29 13.31 -11.31
N GLN A 157 4.54 14.05 -12.39
CA GLN A 157 4.37 15.50 -12.43
C GLN A 157 2.93 15.90 -12.17
N TYR A 158 1.95 15.17 -12.73
CA TYR A 158 0.54 15.40 -12.42
C TYR A 158 0.24 15.22 -10.93
N LEU A 159 0.71 14.12 -10.32
CA LEU A 159 0.48 13.88 -8.90
C LEU A 159 1.13 14.97 -8.03
N GLN A 160 2.37 15.34 -8.32
CA GLN A 160 3.07 16.39 -7.59
C GLN A 160 2.35 17.74 -7.67
N LYS A 161 1.83 18.09 -8.83
CA LYS A 161 1.14 19.38 -9.05
C LYS A 161 -0.28 19.43 -8.50
N ASN A 162 -1.04 18.33 -8.63
CA ASN A 162 -2.51 18.36 -8.44
C ASN A 162 -3.00 17.51 -7.27
N VAL A 163 -2.16 16.67 -6.68
CA VAL A 163 -2.57 15.72 -5.62
C VAL A 163 -1.72 15.85 -4.36
N ARG A 164 -0.42 16.17 -4.49
CA ARG A 164 0.54 16.17 -3.38
C ARG A 164 0.45 17.39 -2.44
N ASP A 165 -0.36 18.40 -2.78
CA ASP A 165 -0.55 19.64 -2.01
C ASP A 165 -1.86 19.66 -1.18
N VAL A 166 -2.26 18.52 -0.60
CA VAL A 166 -3.31 18.42 0.45
C VAL A 166 -2.80 17.63 1.65
#